data_AF-A0A2E2WUH6-F1
#
_entry.id   AF-A0A2E2WUH6-F1
#
_cell.length_a   1.000
_cell.length_b   1.000
_cell.length_c   1.000
_cell.angle_alpha   90.00
_cell.angle_beta   90.00
_cell.angle_gamma   90.00
#
_symmetry.space_group_name_H-M   'P 1'
#
loop_
_entity.id
_entity.type
_entity.pdbx_description
1 polymer ?
#
loop_
_entity_poly.entity_id
_entity_poly.type
_entity_poly.pdbx_seq_one_letter_code
_entity_poly.pdbx_strand_id
1 'polypeptide(L)'
;MMMNKPIILINLWGLGDLIATLHIIKIHPSNNYQILTRQNPLVIKKMIDSFDIYSDIKIIAKKSRVLLSLHVLRKMLSNNILVFTSPLSGKSRKFAVFLSFFRNDIILSQEGGNIYKNNEIIANQFN
;
A
#
# COMPACT_ATOMS: atom_id res chain seq x y z
N MET A 1 19.83 11.53 11.53
CA MET A 1 19.00 11.22 10.34
C MET A 1 18.01 10.14 10.72
N MET A 2 16.71 10.46 10.86
CA MET A 2 15.69 9.41 10.94
C MET A 2 15.68 8.71 9.58
N MET A 3 16.09 7.45 9.51
CA MET A 3 15.90 6.66 8.29
C MET A 3 14.40 6.62 8.01
N ASN A 4 13.96 7.19 6.87
CA ASN A 4 12.58 7.08 6.43
C ASN A 4 12.21 5.59 6.38
N LYS A 5 11.30 5.17 7.27
CA LYS A 5 10.79 3.80 7.30
C LYS A 5 10.24 3.48 5.91
N PRO A 6 10.55 2.32 5.30
CA PRO A 6 9.94 1.94 4.03
C PRO A 6 8.42 1.89 4.15
N ILE A 7 7.72 2.45 3.17
CA ILE A 7 6.26 2.48 3.11
C ILE A 7 5.80 1.35 2.20
N ILE A 8 5.08 0.39 2.77
CA ILE A 8 4.55 -0.77 2.06
C ILE A 8 3.09 -0.53 1.74
N LEU A 9 2.84 -0.20 0.49
CA LEU A 9 1.50 -0.01 -0.05
C LEU A 9 0.92 -1.38 -0.41
N ILE A 10 -0.13 -1.77 0.31
CA ILE A 10 -0.78 -3.06 0.17
C ILE A 10 -1.99 -2.90 -0.74
N ASN A 11 -1.97 -3.59 -1.87
CA ASN A 11 -3.08 -3.69 -2.80
C ASN A 11 -3.52 -5.16 -2.93
N LEU A 12 -4.68 -5.49 -2.37
CA LEU A 12 -5.18 -6.88 -2.29
C LEU A 12 -6.19 -7.25 -3.40
N TRP A 13 -6.62 -6.29 -4.20
CA TRP A 13 -7.85 -6.36 -5.00
C TRP A 13 -7.57 -6.13 -6.48
N GLY A 14 -8.11 -5.07 -7.07
CA GLY A 14 -8.14 -4.84 -8.51
C GLY A 14 -7.15 -3.77 -8.98
N LEU A 15 -7.06 -3.63 -10.31
CA LEU A 15 -6.27 -2.58 -10.95
C LEU A 15 -6.83 -1.17 -10.67
N GLY A 16 -8.14 -1.03 -10.47
CA GLY A 16 -8.76 0.26 -10.09
C GLY A 16 -8.24 0.79 -8.76
N ASP A 17 -8.10 -0.09 -7.75
CA ASP A 17 -7.51 0.25 -6.46
C ASP A 17 -6.04 0.63 -6.56
N LEU A 18 -5.34 0.08 -7.57
CA LEU A 18 -3.93 0.36 -7.80
C LEU A 18 -3.72 1.80 -8.25
N ILE A 19 -4.66 2.38 -8.99
CA ILE A 19 -4.60 3.79 -9.38
C ILE A 19 -4.55 4.68 -8.13
N ALA A 20 -5.41 4.39 -7.15
CA ALA A 20 -5.44 5.12 -5.90
C ALA A 20 -4.16 4.90 -5.07
N THR A 21 -3.57 3.70 -5.13
CA THR A 21 -2.24 3.41 -4.56
C THR A 21 -1.14 4.26 -5.21
N LEU A 22 -1.14 4.36 -6.54
CA LEU A 22 -0.13 5.10 -7.31
C LEU A 22 -0.23 6.61 -7.07
N HIS A 23 -1.45 7.13 -6.83
CA HIS A 23 -1.67 8.53 -6.47
C HIS A 23 -0.86 8.96 -5.23
N ILE A 24 -0.78 8.11 -4.21
CA ILE A 24 0.04 8.36 -3.00
C ILE A 24 1.51 8.59 -3.37
N ILE A 25 2.04 7.73 -4.24
CA ILE A 25 3.44 7.80 -4.67
C ILE A 25 3.69 9.08 -5.46
N LYS A 26 2.74 9.46 -6.32
CA LYS A 26 2.84 10.66 -7.15
C LYS A 26 2.89 11.95 -6.31
N ILE A 27 2.16 12.00 -5.19
CA ILE A 27 2.14 13.18 -4.30
C ILE A 27 3.46 13.32 -3.53
N HIS A 28 4.01 12.21 -3.01
CA HIS A 28 5.25 12.23 -2.23
C HIS A 28 6.30 11.28 -2.81
N PRO A 29 6.92 11.60 -3.96
CA PRO A 29 7.77 10.67 -4.72
C PRO A 29 9.14 10.40 -4.06
N SER A 30 9.56 11.19 -3.07
CA SER A 30 10.83 11.05 -2.36
C SER A 30 10.86 9.91 -1.35
N ASN A 31 9.71 9.32 -1.02
CA ASN A 31 9.60 8.25 -0.05
C ASN A 31 10.03 6.89 -0.63
N ASN A 32 10.51 6.00 0.25
CA ASN A 32 10.91 4.64 -0.12
C ASN A 32 9.68 3.72 -0.15
N TYR A 33 9.07 3.54 -1.33
CA TYR A 33 7.87 2.73 -1.49
C TYR A 33 8.14 1.28 -1.92
N GLN A 34 7.32 0.38 -1.39
CA GLN A 34 7.16 -0.98 -1.91
C GLN A 34 5.69 -1.25 -2.15
N ILE A 35 5.34 -1.82 -3.30
CA ILE A 35 3.97 -2.24 -3.60
C ILE A 35 3.87 -3.75 -3.37
N LEU A 36 3.04 -4.16 -2.41
CA LEU A 36 2.72 -5.56 -2.17
C LEU A 36 1.35 -5.88 -2.78
N THR A 37 1.32 -6.78 -3.74
CA THR A 37 0.15 -6.97 -4.62
C THR A 37 -0.06 -8.41 -5.09
N ARG A 38 -1.26 -8.69 -5.61
CA ARG A 38 -1.56 -9.93 -6.35
C ARG A 38 -1.41 -9.77 -7.87
N GLN A 39 -1.29 -8.54 -8.34
CA GLN A 39 -1.28 -8.23 -9.77
C GLN A 39 0.07 -8.59 -10.41
N ASN A 40 0.06 -8.74 -11.72
CA ASN A 40 1.27 -9.02 -12.49
C ASN A 40 2.23 -7.81 -12.42
N PRO A 41 3.50 -7.98 -12.00
CA PRO A 41 4.48 -6.89 -11.94
C PRO A 41 4.63 -6.09 -13.24
N LEU A 42 4.51 -6.75 -14.41
CA LEU A 42 4.61 -6.08 -15.70
C LEU A 42 3.45 -5.11 -15.94
N VAL A 43 2.24 -5.44 -15.48
CA VAL A 43 1.07 -4.57 -15.60
C VAL A 43 1.24 -3.35 -14.68
N ILE A 44 1.70 -3.58 -13.45
CA ILE A 44 1.98 -2.49 -12.50
C ILE A 44 3.05 -1.56 -13.06
N LYS A 45 4.13 -2.09 -13.62
CA LYS A 45 5.18 -1.28 -14.23
C LYS A 45 4.64 -0.38 -15.35
N LYS A 46 3.85 -0.94 -16.28
CA LYS A 46 3.19 -0.14 -17.32
C LYS A 46 2.28 0.95 -16.75
N MET A 47 1.58 0.67 -15.64
CA MET A 47 0.75 1.69 -14.99
C MET A 47 1.60 2.77 -14.32
N ILE A 48 2.69 2.43 -13.64
CA ILE A 48 3.64 3.39 -13.07
C ILE A 48 4.16 4.32 -14.18
N ASP A 49 4.58 3.74 -15.31
CA ASP A 49 5.07 4.47 -16.47
C ASP A 49 3.97 5.41 -17.04
N SER A 50 2.72 4.94 -17.12
CA SER A 50 1.59 5.74 -17.63
C SER A 50 1.13 6.87 -16.70
N PHE A 51 1.54 6.84 -15.43
CA PHE A 51 1.19 7.87 -14.43
C PHE A 51 2.32 8.90 -14.23
N ASP A 52 3.39 8.83 -15.02
CA ASP A 52 4.61 9.65 -14.92
C ASP A 52 5.26 9.60 -13.53
N ILE A 53 5.32 8.40 -12.95
CA ILE A 53 5.93 8.17 -11.64
C ILE A 53 7.38 7.71 -11.83
N TYR A 54 8.34 8.57 -11.52
CA TYR A 54 9.77 8.32 -11.72
C TYR A 54 10.51 7.83 -10.46
N SER A 55 9.80 7.52 -9.38
CA SER A 55 10.38 6.98 -8.15
C SER A 55 10.75 5.50 -8.30
N ASP A 56 11.86 5.07 -7.69
CA ASP A 56 12.24 3.65 -7.64
C ASP A 56 11.29 2.88 -6.68
N ILE A 57 10.34 2.14 -7.26
CA ILE A 57 9.31 1.42 -6.52
C ILE A 57 9.57 -0.09 -6.61
N LYS A 58 9.77 -0.72 -5.46
CA LYS A 58 9.90 -2.18 -5.41
C LYS A 58 8.53 -2.86 -5.47
N ILE A 59 8.27 -3.62 -6.53
CA ILE A 59 7.04 -4.40 -6.68
C ILE A 59 7.23 -5.83 -6.15
N ILE A 60 6.40 -6.25 -5.21
CA ILE A 60 6.38 -7.60 -4.65
C ILE A 60 5.03 -8.24 -4.97
N ALA A 61 4.99 -9.12 -5.98
CA ALA A 61 3.79 -9.84 -6.36
C ALA A 61 3.70 -11.22 -5.69
N LYS A 62 2.52 -11.55 -5.14
CA LYS A 62 2.19 -12.89 -4.60
C LYS A 62 0.84 -13.34 -5.16
N LYS A 63 0.83 -14.40 -5.97
CA LYS A 63 -0.39 -14.93 -6.59
C LYS A 63 -1.40 -15.48 -5.56
N SER A 64 -0.89 -16.20 -4.55
CA SER A 64 -1.72 -16.80 -3.48
C SER A 64 -2.08 -15.77 -2.40
N ARG A 65 -3.36 -15.73 -2.03
CA ARG A 65 -3.87 -14.89 -0.92
C ARG A 65 -3.23 -15.24 0.42
N VAL A 66 -2.95 -16.52 0.66
CA VAL A 66 -2.30 -16.99 1.89
C VAL A 66 -0.86 -16.49 1.95
N LEU A 67 -0.09 -16.69 0.86
CA LEU A 67 1.29 -16.21 0.78
C LEU A 67 1.40 -14.69 0.92
N LEU A 68 0.43 -13.96 0.35
CA LEU A 68 0.34 -12.51 0.50
C LEU A 68 0.10 -12.12 1.96
N SER A 69 -0.85 -12.77 2.63
CA SER A 69 -1.18 -12.49 4.04
C SER A 69 0.01 -12.79 4.97
N LEU A 70 0.71 -13.91 4.74
CA LEU A 70 1.96 -14.24 5.44
C LEU A 70 3.06 -13.20 5.17
N HIS A 71 3.13 -12.68 3.95
CA HIS A 71 4.09 -11.62 3.62
C HIS A 71 3.75 -10.31 4.32
N VAL A 72 2.46 -9.93 4.40
CA VAL A 72 2.00 -8.78 5.18
C VAL A 72 2.40 -8.95 6.65
N LEU A 73 2.14 -10.11 7.26
CA LEU A 73 2.55 -10.41 8.63
C LEU A 73 4.07 -10.29 8.82
N ARG A 74 4.87 -10.89 7.91
CA ARG A 74 6.33 -10.77 7.96
C ARG A 74 6.79 -9.31 7.89
N LYS A 75 6.17 -8.50 7.02
CA LYS A 75 6.48 -7.08 6.86
C LYS A 75 6.05 -6.25 8.06
N MET A 76 4.96 -6.64 8.72
CA MET A 76 4.50 -6.08 9.99
C MET A 76 5.50 -6.36 11.13
N LEU A 77 6.29 -7.42 11.08
CA LEU A 77 7.33 -7.67 12.09
C LEU A 77 8.62 -6.87 11.84
N SER A 78 8.73 -6.18 10.71
CA SER A 78 9.91 -5.39 10.32
C SER A 78 9.65 -3.88 10.49
N ASN A 79 10.68 -3.03 10.48
CA ASN A 79 10.54 -1.58 10.67
C ASN A 79 9.99 -0.86 9.41
N ASN A 80 8.74 -1.13 9.05
CA ASN A 80 8.03 -0.53 7.91
C ASN A 80 6.72 0.15 8.35
N ILE A 81 6.22 1.05 7.52
CA ILE A 81 4.83 1.52 7.57
C ILE A 81 4.01 0.66 6.59
N LEU A 82 2.89 0.12 7.02
CA LEU A 82 2.00 -0.69 6.17
C LEU A 82 0.74 0.12 5.88
N VAL A 83 0.45 0.34 4.60
CA VAL A 83 -0.67 1.16 4.16
C VAL A 83 -1.62 0.31 3.35
N PHE A 84 -2.82 0.11 3.86
CA PHE A 84 -3.91 -0.51 3.13
C PHE A 84 -4.65 0.56 2.33
N THR A 85 -4.19 0.75 1.09
CA THR A 85 -4.54 1.88 0.23
C THR A 85 -5.94 1.86 -0.38
N SER A 86 -6.68 0.76 -0.27
CA SER A 86 -8.07 0.67 -0.72
C SER A 86 -9.03 0.43 0.44
N PRO A 87 -10.28 0.91 0.34
CA PRO A 87 -11.33 0.58 1.29
C PRO A 87 -11.51 -0.94 1.29
N LEU A 88 -10.95 -1.58 2.31
CA LEU A 88 -11.07 -3.03 2.45
C LEU A 88 -12.50 -3.35 2.88
N SER A 89 -13.07 -4.42 2.31
CA SER A 89 -14.34 -4.98 2.76
C SER A 89 -14.18 -6.38 3.34
N GLY A 90 -15.15 -6.77 4.17
CA GLY A 90 -15.27 -8.15 4.69
C GLY A 90 -14.05 -8.66 5.44
N LYS A 91 -13.58 -9.86 5.07
CA LYS A 91 -12.48 -10.57 5.78
C LYS A 91 -11.14 -9.81 5.69
N SER A 92 -10.85 -9.15 4.58
CA SER A 92 -9.61 -8.38 4.42
C SER A 92 -9.55 -7.20 5.37
N ARG A 93 -10.68 -6.52 5.59
CA ARG A 93 -10.79 -5.44 6.56
C ARG A 93 -10.58 -5.94 7.98
N LYS A 94 -11.29 -7.01 8.37
CA LYS A 94 -11.11 -7.63 9.69
C LYS A 94 -9.66 -8.02 9.95
N PHE A 95 -8.97 -8.57 8.95
CA PHE A 95 -7.55 -8.87 9.03
C PHE A 95 -6.71 -7.61 9.24
N ALA A 96 -6.88 -6.58 8.42
CA ALA A 96 -6.07 -5.36 8.52
C ALA A 96 -6.32 -4.57 9.83
N VAL A 97 -7.58 -4.52 10.28
CA VAL A 97 -7.96 -3.97 11.59
C VAL A 97 -7.34 -4.80 12.72
N PHE A 98 -7.42 -6.13 12.64
CA PHE A 98 -6.74 -7.02 13.59
C PHE A 98 -5.25 -6.69 13.69
N LEU A 99 -4.55 -6.52 12.56
CA LEU A 99 -3.14 -6.16 12.59
C LEU A 99 -2.90 -4.78 13.22
N SER A 100 -3.74 -3.79 12.95
CA SER A 100 -3.58 -2.43 13.49
C SER A 100 -3.66 -2.35 15.01
N PHE A 101 -4.29 -3.33 15.70
CA PHE A 101 -4.24 -3.40 17.16
C PHE A 101 -2.83 -3.62 17.72
N PHE A 102 -1.93 -4.23 16.93
CA PHE A 102 -0.58 -4.57 17.40
C PHE A 102 0.45 -3.50 17.06
N ARG A 103 0.18 -2.62 16.09
CA ARG A 103 1.14 -1.59 15.64
C ARG A 103 0.46 -0.35 15.09
N ASN A 104 0.92 0.81 15.56
CA ASN A 104 0.49 2.14 15.08
C ASN A 104 1.01 2.47 13.67
N ASP A 105 2.06 1.78 13.19
CA ASP A 105 2.61 1.96 11.85
C ASP A 105 1.75 1.28 10.75
N ILE A 106 0.49 0.95 11.04
CA ILE A 106 -0.47 0.34 10.11
C ILE A 106 -1.59 1.33 9.84
N ILE A 107 -1.65 1.83 8.60
CA ILE A 107 -2.62 2.83 8.17
C ILE A 107 -3.66 2.18 7.26
N LEU A 108 -4.92 2.50 7.49
CA LEU A 108 -6.07 1.92 6.82
C LEU A 108 -6.83 3.03 6.10
N SER A 109 -7.08 2.87 4.80
CA SER A 109 -8.03 3.74 4.09
C SER A 109 -9.43 3.63 4.71
N GLN A 110 -10.16 4.75 4.73
CA GLN A 110 -11.54 4.80 5.24
C GLN A 110 -12.46 3.99 4.32
N GLU A 111 -13.49 3.34 4.89
CA GLU A 111 -14.42 2.50 4.14
C GLU A 111 -15.39 3.32 3.26
N GLY A 112 -15.73 4.53 3.69
CA GLY A 112 -16.59 5.45 2.95
C GLY A 112 -15.82 6.65 2.38
N GLY A 113 -16.47 7.36 1.45
CA GLY A 113 -15.94 8.59 0.86
C GLY A 113 -15.15 8.39 -0.43
N ASN A 114 -14.46 9.44 -0.87
CA ASN A 114 -13.68 9.43 -2.10
C ASN A 114 -12.29 8.84 -1.83
N ILE A 115 -11.95 7.74 -2.52
CA ILE A 115 -10.70 7.00 -2.33
C ILE A 115 -9.44 7.85 -2.55
N TYR A 116 -9.48 8.81 -3.47
CA TYR A 116 -8.35 9.70 -3.75
C TYR A 116 -8.11 10.68 -2.61
N LYS A 117 -9.18 11.31 -2.09
CA LYS A 117 -9.10 12.20 -0.91
C LYS A 117 -8.61 11.45 0.32
N ASN A 118 -9.11 10.22 0.54
CA ASN A 118 -8.66 9.39 1.66
C ASN A 118 -7.15 9.08 1.56
N ASN A 119 -6.68 8.78 0.35
CA ASN A 119 -5.28 8.50 0.10
C ASN A 119 -4.38 9.74 0.16
N GLU A 120 -4.88 10.93 -0.19
CA GLU A 120 -4.19 12.21 0.06
C GLU A 120 -3.99 12.47 1.56
N ILE A 121 -5.03 12.25 2.37
CA ILE A 121 -4.94 12.39 3.83
C ILE A 121 -3.88 11.43 4.39
N ILE A 122 -3.85 10.18 3.93
CA ILE A 122 -2.83 9.20 4.30
C ILE A 122 -1.45 9.65 3.86
N ALA A 123 -1.32 10.11 2.61
CA ALA A 123 -0.05 10.55 2.03
C ALA A 123 0.59 11.67 2.88
N ASN A 124 -0.22 12.59 3.38
CA ASN A 124 0.26 13.72 4.19
C ASN A 124 0.70 13.33 5.61
N GLN A 125 0.46 12.10 6.08
CA GLN A 125 0.97 11.60 7.36
C GLN A 125 2.44 11.16 7.29
N PHE A 126 3.03 11.10 6.09
CA PHE A 126 4.42 10.66 5.89
C PHE A 126 5.45 11.80 5.99
N ASN A 127 5.00 13.05 6.15
CA ASN A 127 5.82 14.23 6.40
C ASN A 127 5.69 14.69 7.85
#